data_AF-X1IZV6-F1
#
_entry.id   AF-X1IZV6-F1
#
_cell.length_a   1.000
_cell.length_b   1.000
_cell.length_c   1.000
_cell.angle_alpha   90.00
_cell.angle_beta   90.00
_cell.angle_gamma   90.00
#
_symmetry.space_group_name_H-M   'P 1'
#
loop_
_entity.id
_entity.type
_entity.pdbx_description
1 polymer ?
#
loop_
_entity_poly.entity_id
_entity_poly.type
_entity_poly.pdbx_seq_one_letter_code
_entity_poly.pdbx_strand_id
1 'polypeptide(L)'
;IDKLVARTIRGGEEIVELLKTGSAFYAPSAAAARMVEAVILDKKEVLPCATYLEGEYGIKDTVIGVPVKLGKSGIEQIIELELTPEEKQALATSAKAVRELVNTMKLG
;
A
#
# COMPACT_ATOMS: atom_id res chain seq x y z
N ILE A 1 6.61 15.00 14.74
CA ILE A 1 6.40 14.10 13.58
C ILE A 1 4.96 13.59 13.56
N ASP A 2 4.43 13.21 14.71
CA ASP A 2 3.08 12.62 14.88
C ASP A 2 1.94 13.42 14.22
N LYS A 3 1.98 14.75 14.30
CA LYS A 3 0.98 15.62 13.63
C LYS A 3 0.98 15.44 12.10
N LEU A 4 2.16 15.28 11.50
CA LEU A 4 2.29 15.05 10.06
C LEU A 4 1.84 13.63 9.70
N VAL A 5 2.19 12.63 10.52
CA VAL A 5 1.71 11.25 10.35
C VAL A 5 0.18 11.19 10.38
N ALA A 6 -0.45 11.83 11.36
CA ALA A 6 -1.90 11.90 11.48
C ALA A 6 -2.55 12.58 10.27
N ARG A 7 -1.94 13.64 9.74
CA ARG A 7 -2.41 14.31 8.52
C ARG A 7 -2.26 13.42 7.28
N THR A 8 -1.20 12.62 7.17
CA THR A 8 -1.05 11.65 6.07
C THR A 8 -2.17 10.62 6.09
N ILE A 9 -2.53 10.09 7.27
CA ILE A 9 -3.64 9.14 7.43
C ILE A 9 -4.96 9.77 6.97
N ARG A 10 -5.19 11.04 7.32
CA ARG A 10 -6.42 11.79 6.98
C ARG A 10 -6.36 12.56 5.66
N GLY A 11 -5.28 12.45 4.89
CA GLY A 11 -5.05 13.33 3.74
C GLY A 11 -6.10 13.19 2.65
N GLY A 12 -6.64 11.98 2.46
CA GLY A 12 -7.75 11.75 1.53
C GLY A 12 -9.06 12.41 1.98
N GLU A 13 -9.37 12.29 3.28
CA GLU A 13 -10.53 12.92 3.91
C GLU A 13 -10.46 14.44 3.80
N GLU A 14 -9.29 15.02 4.07
CA GLU A 14 -9.03 16.46 3.94
C GLU A 14 -9.39 16.98 2.54
N ILE A 15 -9.05 16.25 1.47
CA ILE A 15 -9.40 16.64 0.10
C ILE A 15 -10.91 16.51 -0.17
N VAL A 16 -11.55 15.45 0.33
CA VAL A 16 -13.01 15.26 0.18
C VAL A 16 -13.78 16.40 0.84
N GLU A 17 -13.38 16.80 2.05
CA GLU A 17 -14.00 17.92 2.79
C GLU A 17 -13.89 19.24 2.02
N LEU A 18 -12.72 19.51 1.41
CA LEU A 18 -12.47 20.74 0.66
C LEU A 18 -13.22 20.77 -0.68
N LEU A 19 -13.26 19.65 -1.40
CA LEU A 19 -13.93 19.57 -2.71
C LEU A 19 -15.45 19.51 -2.58
N LYS A 20 -15.99 19.05 -1.45
CA LYS A 20 -17.42 18.83 -1.13
C LYS A 20 -18.12 17.77 -1.99
N THR A 21 -17.77 17.67 -3.26
CA THR A 21 -18.24 16.64 -4.19
C THR A 21 -17.04 15.99 -4.87
N GLY A 22 -16.93 14.66 -4.73
CA GLY A 22 -15.81 13.89 -5.26
C GLY A 22 -14.66 13.70 -4.27
N SER A 23 -13.56 13.15 -4.76
CA SER A 23 -12.35 12.81 -4.00
C SER A 23 -11.08 13.30 -4.71
N ALA A 24 -9.90 13.08 -4.11
CA ALA A 24 -8.64 13.43 -4.75
C ALA A 24 -8.45 12.65 -6.06
N PHE A 25 -8.03 13.32 -7.12
CA PHE A 25 -7.81 12.70 -8.44
C PHE A 25 -6.39 12.95 -8.99
N TYR A 26 -5.82 14.14 -8.85
CA TYR A 26 -4.46 14.41 -9.37
C TYR A 26 -3.38 13.52 -8.75
N ALA A 27 -3.33 13.43 -7.42
CA ALA A 27 -2.30 12.63 -6.74
C ALA A 27 -2.48 11.12 -6.97
N PRO A 28 -3.69 10.53 -6.88
CA PRO A 28 -3.90 9.13 -7.24
C PRO A 28 -3.56 8.82 -8.71
N SER A 29 -3.92 9.69 -9.65
CA SER A 29 -3.58 9.51 -11.07
C SER A 29 -2.07 9.57 -11.31
N ALA A 30 -1.35 10.48 -10.65
CA ALA A 30 0.10 10.55 -10.75
C ALA A 30 0.79 9.30 -10.17
N ALA A 31 0.29 8.77 -9.04
CA ALA A 31 0.79 7.54 -8.46
C ALA A 31 0.58 6.33 -9.40
N ALA A 32 -0.61 6.19 -9.98
CA ALA A 32 -0.90 5.15 -10.96
C ALA A 32 -0.01 5.29 -12.22
N ALA A 33 0.15 6.52 -12.74
CA ALA A 33 1.02 6.78 -13.88
C ALA A 33 2.48 6.40 -13.61
N ARG A 34 3.00 6.70 -12.40
CA ARG A 34 4.36 6.31 -11.99
C ARG A 34 4.53 4.79 -11.95
N MET A 35 3.54 4.06 -11.43
CA MET A 35 3.57 2.59 -11.44
C MET A 35 3.58 2.03 -12.86
N VAL A 36 2.73 2.55 -13.74
CA VAL A 36 2.68 2.17 -15.16
C VAL A 36 4.01 2.45 -15.84
N GLU A 37 4.59 3.62 -15.61
CA GLU A 37 5.88 4.01 -16.17
C GLU A 37 7.03 3.10 -15.68
N ALA A 38 7.05 2.75 -14.39
CA ALA A 38 8.04 1.84 -13.83
C ALA A 38 8.01 0.45 -14.47
N VAL A 39 6.80 -0.05 -14.79
CA VAL A 39 6.62 -1.33 -15.51
C VAL A 39 7.05 -1.21 -16.97
N ILE A 40 6.50 -0.24 -17.72
CA ILE A 40 6.73 -0.12 -19.17
C ILE A 40 8.21 0.14 -19.49
N LEU A 41 8.89 0.96 -18.68
CA LEU A 41 10.28 1.33 -18.89
C LEU A 41 11.27 0.43 -18.11
N ASP A 42 10.79 -0.64 -17.48
CA ASP A 42 11.60 -1.56 -16.66
C ASP A 42 12.52 -0.81 -15.67
N LYS A 43 11.98 0.23 -15.00
CA LYS A 43 12.78 1.13 -14.15
C LYS A 43 13.36 0.43 -12.91
N LYS A 44 12.78 -0.71 -12.52
CA LYS A 44 13.12 -1.45 -11.28
C LYS A 44 13.05 -0.54 -10.05
N GLU A 45 12.02 0.30 -10.06
CA GLU A 45 11.83 1.34 -9.07
C GLU A 45 11.26 0.74 -7.78
N VAL A 46 11.72 1.24 -6.63
CA VAL A 46 11.19 0.82 -5.33
C VAL A 46 10.01 1.70 -4.95
N LEU A 47 8.82 1.11 -4.91
CA LEU A 47 7.57 1.80 -4.62
C LEU A 47 6.78 1.05 -3.54
N PRO A 48 6.06 1.74 -2.64
CA PRO A 48 5.09 1.10 -1.78
C PRO A 48 3.87 0.69 -2.62
N CYS A 49 3.58 -0.62 -2.70
CA CYS A 49 2.45 -1.14 -3.46
C CYS A 49 1.67 -2.18 -2.64
N ALA A 50 0.36 -2.24 -2.86
CA ALA A 50 -0.47 -3.31 -2.32
C ALA A 50 -0.09 -4.63 -3.02
N THR A 51 0.48 -5.56 -2.25
CA THR A 51 1.10 -6.78 -2.75
C THR A 51 0.59 -7.98 -1.97
N TYR A 52 0.35 -9.09 -2.67
CA TYR A 52 0.00 -10.37 -2.04
C TYR A 52 1.23 -10.96 -1.36
N LEU A 53 1.13 -11.28 -0.08
CA LEU A 53 2.24 -11.84 0.70
C LEU A 53 2.09 -13.36 0.85
N GLU A 54 3.21 -14.06 0.71
CA GLU A 54 3.32 -15.52 0.81
C GLU A 54 4.21 -15.97 1.99
N GLY A 55 4.76 -15.02 2.75
CA GLY A 55 5.51 -15.27 3.97
C GLY A 55 6.32 -14.07 4.47
N GLU A 56 6.44 -13.03 3.67
CA GLU A 56 7.16 -11.79 3.97
C GLU A 56 6.60 -11.12 5.22
N TYR A 57 7.49 -10.59 6.06
CA TYR A 57 7.14 -10.04 7.37
C TYR A 57 6.45 -11.05 8.32
N GLY A 58 6.51 -12.36 8.02
CA GLY A 58 5.75 -13.39 8.73
C GLY A 58 4.26 -13.39 8.43
N ILE A 59 3.85 -12.72 7.34
CA ILE A 59 2.46 -12.56 6.92
C ILE A 59 2.26 -13.33 5.61
N LYS A 60 1.15 -14.06 5.51
CA LYS A 60 0.78 -14.86 4.34
C LYS A 60 -0.70 -14.70 4.00
N ASP A 61 -1.11 -15.08 2.80
CA ASP A 61 -2.53 -15.17 2.42
C ASP A 61 -3.32 -13.86 2.62
N THR A 62 -2.71 -12.72 2.25
CA THR A 62 -3.35 -11.40 2.31
C THR A 62 -2.63 -10.40 1.42
N VAL A 63 -3.30 -9.29 1.09
CA VAL A 63 -2.72 -8.17 0.33
C VAL A 63 -2.47 -7.01 1.28
N ILE A 64 -1.25 -6.48 1.32
CA ILE A 64 -0.92 -5.31 2.13
C ILE A 64 0.12 -4.42 1.44
N GLY A 65 0.13 -3.13 1.81
CA GLY A 65 1.10 -2.17 1.29
C GLY A 65 2.51 -2.45 1.83
N VAL A 66 3.41 -2.90 0.96
CA VAL A 66 4.82 -3.14 1.27
C VAL A 66 5.73 -2.53 0.20
N PRO A 67 7.00 -2.23 0.50
CA PRO A 67 7.93 -1.76 -0.51
C PRO A 67 8.27 -2.90 -1.47
N VAL A 68 8.07 -2.65 -2.76
CA VAL A 68 8.38 -3.61 -3.83
C VAL A 68 9.27 -2.99 -4.88
N LYS A 69 10.08 -3.84 -5.52
CA LYS A 69 10.78 -3.50 -6.75
C LYS A 69 9.85 -3.79 -7.92
N LEU A 70 9.41 -2.72 -8.58
CA LEU A 70 8.49 -2.79 -9.71
C LEU A 70 9.28 -2.66 -11.02
N GLY A 71 9.16 -3.67 -11.88
CA GLY A 71 9.81 -3.74 -13.19
C GLY A 71 8.86 -4.27 -14.27
N LYS A 72 9.39 -4.63 -15.44
CA LYS A 72 8.57 -5.09 -16.59
C LYS A 72 7.76 -6.35 -16.31
N SER A 73 8.21 -7.17 -15.36
CA SER A 73 7.54 -8.40 -14.94
C SER A 73 6.51 -8.16 -13.82
N GLY A 74 6.19 -6.89 -13.53
CA GLY A 74 5.39 -6.52 -12.36
C GLY A 74 6.26 -6.48 -11.11
N ILE A 75 5.80 -7.12 -10.03
CA ILE A 75 6.51 -7.15 -8.75
C ILE A 75 7.67 -8.16 -8.86
N GLU A 76 8.90 -7.66 -8.96
CA GLU A 76 10.09 -8.51 -9.11
C GLU A 76 10.67 -8.96 -7.77
N GLN A 77 10.43 -8.16 -6.72
CA GLN A 77 10.93 -8.44 -5.38
C GLN A 77 10.12 -7.65 -4.34
N ILE A 78 9.82 -8.28 -3.21
CA ILE A 78 9.36 -7.60 -2.00
C ILE A 78 10.57 -7.29 -1.12
N ILE A 79 10.68 -6.05 -0.64
CA ILE A 79 11.80 -5.58 0.17
C ILE A 79 11.40 -5.61 1.64
N GLU A 80 11.93 -6.57 2.39
CA GLU A 80 11.69 -6.64 3.83
C GLU A 80 12.59 -5.66 4.59
N LEU A 81 11.96 -4.77 5.34
CA LEU A 81 12.62 -3.80 6.20
C LEU A 81 12.75 -4.35 7.61
N GLU A 82 13.81 -3.96 8.31
CA GLU A 82 13.92 -4.19 9.74
C GLU A 82 12.94 -3.28 10.48
N LEU A 83 11.83 -3.86 10.95
CA LEU A 83 10.80 -3.16 11.69
C LEU A 83 10.99 -3.33 13.20
N THR A 84 10.66 -2.30 13.98
CA THR A 84 10.59 -2.41 15.45
C THR A 84 9.45 -3.35 15.88
N PRO A 85 9.45 -3.86 17.12
CA PRO A 85 8.36 -4.69 17.63
C PRO A 85 6.98 -4.02 17.49
N GLU A 86 6.91 -2.71 17.72
CA GLU A 86 5.68 -1.92 17.62
C GLU A 86 5.20 -1.81 16.17
N GLU A 87 6.12 -1.56 15.22
CA GLU A 87 5.81 -1.49 13.79
C GLU A 87 5.37 -2.86 13.24
N LYS A 88 6.01 -3.95 13.67
CA LYS A 88 5.60 -5.31 13.32
C LYS A 88 4.17 -5.60 13.80
N GLN A 89 3.86 -5.21 15.04
CA GLN A 89 2.52 -5.38 15.59
C GLN A 89 1.48 -4.55 14.84
N ALA A 90 1.82 -3.32 14.45
CA ALA A 90 0.95 -2.45 13.65
C ALA A 90 0.69 -3.04 12.25
N LEU A 91 1.73 -3.55 11.59
CA LEU A 91 1.62 -4.21 10.28
C LEU A 91 0.75 -5.48 10.37
N ALA A 92 0.97 -6.33 11.37
CA ALA A 92 0.17 -7.53 11.61
C ALA A 92 -1.31 -7.20 11.88
N THR A 93 -1.57 -6.12 12.62
CA THR A 93 -2.94 -5.63 12.88
C THR A 93 -3.62 -5.17 11.58
N SER A 94 -2.90 -4.43 10.74
CA SER A 94 -3.39 -4.01 9.41
C SER A 94 -3.69 -5.22 8.51
N ALA A 95 -2.78 -6.19 8.45
CA ALA A 95 -2.94 -7.41 7.66
C ALA A 95 -4.17 -8.24 8.09
N LYS A 96 -4.42 -8.32 9.41
CA LYS A 96 -5.60 -8.98 9.97
C LYS A 96 -6.88 -8.27 9.54
N ALA A 97 -6.94 -6.94 9.62
CA ALA A 97 -8.11 -6.17 9.22
C ALA A 97 -8.44 -6.36 7.72
N VAL A 98 -7.43 -6.38 6.85
CA VAL A 98 -7.65 -6.66 5.42
C VAL A 98 -8.18 -8.07 5.21
N ARG A 99 -7.63 -9.08 5.89
CA ARG A 99 -8.10 -10.47 5.77
C ARG A 99 -9.56 -10.61 6.23
N GLU A 100 -9.95 -9.96 7.32
CA GLU A 100 -11.33 -9.96 7.80
C GLU A 100 -12.31 -9.32 6.79
N LEU A 101 -11.90 -8.22 6.14
CA LEU A 101 -12.69 -7.59 5.08
C LEU A 101 -12.86 -8.51 3.87
N VAL A 102 -11.78 -9.15 3.41
CA VAL A 102 -11.83 -10.12 2.29
C VAL A 102 -12.76 -11.29 2.62
N ASN A 103 -12.66 -11.86 3.83
CA ASN A 103 -13.55 -12.93 4.29
C ASN A 103 -15.03 -12.50 4.30
N THR A 104 -15.30 -11.23 4.63
CA THR A 104 -16.65 -10.68 4.66
C THR A 104 -17.26 -10.55 3.27
N MET A 105 -16.43 -10.38 2.22
CA MET A 105 -16.89 -10.26 0.84
C MET A 105 -17.45 -11.58 0.26
N LYS A 106 -17.38 -12.71 0.99
CA LYS A 106 -17.90 -14.03 0.57
C LYS A 106 -17.47 -14.42 -0.85
N LEU A 107 -16.23 -14.11 -1.20
CA LEU A 107 -15.61 -14.61 -2.42
C LEU A 107 -15.40 -16.12 -2.22
N GLY A 108 -16.21 -16.91 -2.91
CA GLY A 108 -16.31 -18.37 -2.74
C GLY A 108 -15.12 -19.15 -3.26
#